data_AF-A0A7V6T1L9-F1
#
_entry.id   AF-A0A7V6T1L9-F1
#
_cell.length_a   1.000
_cell.length_b   1.000
_cell.length_c   1.000
_cell.angle_alpha   90.00
_cell.angle_beta   90.00
_cell.angle_gamma   90.00
#
_symmetry.space_group_name_H-M   'P 1'
#
loop_
_entity.id
_entity.type
_entity.pdbx_description
1 polymer ?
#
loop_
_entity_poly.entity_id
_entity_poly.type
_entity_poly.pdbx_seq_one_letter_code
_entity_poly.pdbx_strand_id
1 'polypeptide(L)'
;MFCHKCGMSLPQDSQFCPFCGTDIEDIQPDQAPEASEVKANGTNSHIRSAAPIFAKPEAAAPETESVQKEVSPPDTYKTETPPVTPQVQPYNEMARSQAPRYEDYPAPPAPKKKKKTMKILLIAAIALVVILAAVLIPISLSNKKKQVRYDEGATLLEKGEYEEALEIFEELKDFNDSKDKSKLAKQGLEYESAVKKMNTGRYNEAINAFEELGNFKDSSALAAKCQKVLNYEKALALFDAGNYEEAETLFKSAGDYRDASQLAVQSSAQVDYAEAKLLMESGDYVAAKELLLPLDSAIIPERDELISECDNMGDYLAAQELLTAGKNYDAYKIFKELGDFQDSPTLSSDCTVANPRTGEVYRNDDYTGTCCTLKIVPPKSDGSKTYVKIYTSDGTLVSCVFINAGDQAQIKIPPDDYKIKAAYSFGPWFGETDMFGDEGVYQGLLASDTSDIFTLKANYIYTLTLRSVTTPGGEDVITVNEDRGDF
;
A
#
# COMPACT_ATOMS: atom_id res chain seq x y z
N MET A 1 2.37 -2.75 36.25
CA MET A 1 1.97 -1.50 36.95
C MET A 1 1.30 -0.57 35.95
N PHE A 2 0.58 0.48 36.34
CA PHE A 2 -0.02 1.43 35.39
C PHE A 2 0.61 2.81 35.53
N CYS A 3 0.83 3.52 34.42
CA CYS A 3 1.33 4.88 34.46
C CYS A 3 0.28 5.79 35.11
N HIS A 4 0.65 6.53 36.15
CA HIS A 4 -0.29 7.43 36.86
C HIS A 4 -0.76 8.61 35.99
N LYS A 5 0.00 8.94 34.93
CA LYS A 5 -0.31 10.05 34.03
C LYS A 5 -1.20 9.65 32.84
N CYS A 6 -0.86 8.56 32.16
CA CYS A 6 -1.59 8.12 30.95
C CYS A 6 -2.39 6.83 31.10
N GLY A 7 -2.34 6.17 32.27
CA GLY A 7 -3.12 4.96 32.55
C GLY A 7 -2.66 3.68 31.84
N MET A 8 -1.60 3.72 31.04
CA MET A 8 -1.13 2.57 30.27
C MET A 8 -0.44 1.52 31.15
N SER A 9 -0.63 0.24 30.81
CA SER A 9 0.06 -0.89 31.45
C SER A 9 1.55 -0.85 31.15
N LEU A 10 2.36 -1.01 32.18
CA LEU A 10 3.81 -0.95 32.13
C LEU A 10 4.42 -2.28 32.61
N PRO A 11 5.52 -2.74 31.97
CA PRO A 11 6.39 -3.79 32.50
C PRO A 11 6.80 -3.52 33.96
N GLN A 12 7.07 -4.58 34.74
CA GLN A 12 7.32 -4.47 36.18
C GLN A 12 8.59 -3.67 36.54
N ASP A 13 9.51 -3.45 35.59
CA ASP A 13 10.82 -2.81 35.82
C ASP A 13 11.01 -1.51 35.00
N SER A 14 9.93 -0.89 34.51
CA SER A 14 10.01 0.34 33.71
C SER A 14 10.36 1.55 34.57
N GLN A 15 11.51 2.19 34.30
CA GLN A 15 11.91 3.46 34.93
C GLN A 15 11.16 4.67 34.36
N PHE A 16 10.71 4.57 33.11
CA PHE A 16 9.98 5.61 32.39
C PHE A 16 8.82 5.01 31.60
N CYS A 17 7.73 5.76 31.46
CA CYS A 17 6.61 5.37 30.60
C CYS A 17 6.99 5.56 29.12
N PRO A 18 7.04 4.50 28.30
CA PRO A 18 7.43 4.60 26.89
C PRO A 18 6.43 5.40 26.04
N PHE A 19 5.21 5.62 26.55
CA PHE A 19 4.14 6.28 25.82
C PHE A 19 4.05 7.78 26.06
N CYS A 20 4.37 8.26 27.28
CA CYS A 20 4.24 9.69 27.62
C CYS A 20 5.51 10.28 28.27
N GLY A 21 6.59 9.52 28.33
CA GLY A 21 7.90 9.96 28.83
C GLY A 21 7.95 10.31 30.31
N THR A 22 6.95 9.92 31.09
CA THR A 22 6.87 10.26 32.52
C THR A 22 7.68 9.27 33.35
N ASP A 23 8.57 9.81 34.20
CA ASP A 23 9.36 9.03 35.14
C ASP A 23 8.48 8.35 36.18
N ILE A 24 8.86 7.12 36.51
CA ILE A 24 8.12 6.26 37.43
C ILE A 24 8.97 6.18 38.69
N GLU A 25 8.83 7.18 39.57
CA GLU A 25 9.50 7.15 40.88
C GLU A 25 8.90 6.01 41.73
N ASP A 26 9.79 5.20 42.32
CA ASP A 26 9.51 3.94 43.02
C ASP A 26 8.33 4.03 44.02
N ILE A 27 7.18 3.45 43.63
CA ILE A 27 6.03 3.29 44.52
C ILE A 27 6.30 2.06 45.42
N GLN A 28 6.60 2.29 46.70
CA GLN A 28 6.75 1.21 47.68
C GLN A 28 5.42 0.44 47.89
N PRO A 29 5.44 -0.91 47.92
CA PRO A 29 4.25 -1.72 48.10
C PRO A 29 4.01 -1.99 49.59
N ASP A 30 3.27 -1.12 50.27
CA ASP A 30 2.39 -1.48 51.38
C ASP A 30 1.79 -0.20 51.95
N GLN A 31 0.46 -0.12 52.00
CA GLN A 31 -0.40 0.52 53.02
C GLN A 31 -1.80 0.67 52.41
N ALA A 32 -2.62 -0.39 52.49
CA ALA A 32 -4.06 -0.26 52.37
C ALA A 32 -4.63 0.19 53.73
N PRO A 33 -5.39 1.30 53.84
CA PRO A 33 -6.16 1.56 55.04
C PRO A 33 -7.57 0.97 54.93
N GLU A 34 -7.98 0.37 56.05
CA GLU A 34 -9.23 -0.33 56.33
C GLU A 34 -10.48 0.54 56.11
N ALA A 35 -11.55 -0.13 55.65
CA ALA A 35 -12.88 0.44 55.53
C ALA A 35 -13.54 0.60 56.92
N SER A 36 -13.96 1.82 57.25
CA SER A 36 -14.90 2.10 58.34
C SER A 36 -16.29 2.44 57.78
N GLU A 37 -17.27 1.60 58.10
CA GLU A 37 -18.70 1.80 57.84
C GLU A 37 -19.27 3.00 58.64
N VAL A 38 -19.92 3.97 57.98
CA VAL A 38 -21.09 4.70 58.55
C VAL A 38 -22.08 5.09 57.45
N LYS A 39 -23.19 4.35 57.45
CA LYS A 39 -24.62 4.70 57.27
C LYS A 39 -25.04 5.81 56.29
N ALA A 40 -25.89 5.34 55.37
CA ALA A 40 -26.70 6.06 54.40
C ALA A 40 -27.63 7.16 54.96
N ASN A 41 -27.73 8.23 54.18
CA ASN A 41 -28.91 9.01 53.81
C ASN A 41 -28.41 9.86 52.61
N GLY A 42 -28.81 9.71 51.35
CA GLY A 42 -30.08 9.31 50.76
C GLY A 42 -30.49 10.47 49.83
N THR A 43 -30.14 10.37 48.53
CA THR A 43 -30.93 10.81 47.34
C THR A 43 -30.04 10.83 46.07
N ASN A 44 -30.45 10.04 45.06
CA ASN A 44 -30.32 10.17 43.58
C ASN A 44 -29.32 11.21 43.00
N SER A 45 -28.52 10.93 41.96
CA SER A 45 -28.76 10.07 40.80
C SER A 45 -27.47 9.67 40.08
N HIS A 46 -27.55 8.50 39.46
CA HIS A 46 -26.59 7.75 38.64
C HIS A 46 -25.65 8.51 37.70
N ILE A 47 -24.34 8.27 37.88
CA ILE A 47 -23.35 8.16 36.81
C ILE A 47 -22.85 6.71 36.87
N ARG A 48 -23.07 5.94 35.80
CA ARG A 48 -22.50 4.60 35.65
C ARG A 48 -21.38 4.65 34.63
N SER A 49 -20.18 4.41 35.11
CA SER A 49 -19.02 3.94 34.35
C SER A 49 -19.37 2.63 33.64
N ALA A 50 -19.11 2.55 32.34
CA ALA A 50 -19.16 1.31 31.58
C ALA A 50 -17.74 0.81 31.34
N ALA A 51 -17.45 -0.38 31.86
CA ALA A 51 -16.27 -1.18 31.54
C ALA A 51 -16.40 -1.80 30.12
N PRO A 52 -15.30 -2.24 29.49
CA PRO A 52 -15.30 -2.70 28.11
C PRO A 52 -15.92 -4.11 27.98
N ILE A 53 -16.79 -4.30 27.00
CA ILE A 53 -17.38 -5.59 26.64
C ILE A 53 -16.61 -6.12 25.42
N PHE A 54 -15.65 -7.02 25.64
CA PHE A 54 -15.25 -8.01 24.65
C PHE A 54 -16.09 -9.28 24.90
N ALA A 55 -17.02 -9.57 23.99
CA ALA A 55 -17.77 -10.82 23.99
C ALA A 55 -17.77 -11.41 22.57
N LYS A 56 -16.95 -12.44 22.40
CA LYS A 56 -16.97 -13.42 21.31
C LYS A 56 -18.28 -14.24 21.38
N PRO A 57 -18.93 -14.58 20.26
CA PRO A 57 -19.86 -15.70 20.23
C PRO A 57 -19.22 -16.91 19.52
N GLU A 58 -19.30 -18.06 20.18
CA GLU A 58 -18.95 -19.37 19.67
C GLU A 58 -20.23 -20.18 19.40
N ALA A 59 -20.26 -20.78 18.20
CA ALA A 59 -20.98 -21.98 17.75
C ALA A 59 -22.52 -22.10 17.87
N ALA A 60 -23.16 -22.21 16.71
CA ALA A 60 -24.24 -23.16 16.48
C ALA A 60 -24.07 -23.81 15.09
N ALA A 61 -23.85 -25.13 15.07
CA ALA A 61 -23.94 -25.96 13.87
C ALA A 61 -25.39 -26.03 13.37
N PRO A 62 -25.60 -26.30 12.07
CA PRO A 62 -26.15 -27.62 11.76
C PRO A 62 -25.56 -28.29 10.52
N GLU A 63 -25.47 -29.61 10.66
CA GLU A 63 -25.85 -30.68 9.74
C GLU A 63 -25.36 -30.67 8.28
N THR A 64 -24.67 -31.77 8.01
CA THR A 64 -24.08 -32.25 6.75
C THR A 64 -25.11 -32.52 5.67
N GLU A 65 -24.91 -31.94 4.49
CA GLU A 65 -25.44 -32.48 3.23
C GLU A 65 -24.30 -32.52 2.19
N SER A 66 -23.85 -33.74 1.89
CA SER A 66 -22.77 -34.03 0.96
C SER A 66 -23.25 -33.86 -0.48
N VAL A 67 -22.79 -32.82 -1.17
CA VAL A 67 -22.94 -32.69 -2.64
C VAL A 67 -21.56 -32.79 -3.28
N GLN A 68 -21.28 -33.94 -3.87
CA GLN A 68 -20.15 -34.15 -4.76
C GLN A 68 -20.31 -33.26 -5.99
N LYS A 69 -19.39 -32.32 -6.20
CA LYS A 69 -19.23 -31.64 -7.48
C LYS A 69 -18.19 -32.40 -8.30
N GLU A 70 -18.69 -33.05 -9.34
CA GLU A 70 -17.88 -33.69 -10.40
C GLU A 70 -16.86 -32.69 -10.96
N VAL A 71 -15.60 -33.08 -10.91
CA VAL A 71 -14.52 -32.45 -11.67
C VAL A 71 -14.64 -32.97 -13.10
N SER A 72 -15.21 -32.16 -13.99
CA SER A 72 -15.15 -32.40 -15.43
C SER A 72 -13.71 -32.24 -15.92
N PRO A 73 -13.21 -33.12 -16.79
CA PRO A 73 -11.85 -33.04 -17.34
C PRO A 73 -11.75 -31.91 -18.37
N PRO A 74 -10.58 -31.25 -18.52
CA PRO A 74 -10.44 -30.27 -19.58
C PRO A 74 -10.25 -30.98 -20.93
N ASP A 75 -11.23 -30.77 -21.79
CA ASP A 75 -11.09 -30.39 -23.19
C ASP A 75 -9.91 -30.98 -23.98
N THR A 76 -10.19 -32.11 -24.63
CA THR A 76 -9.55 -32.50 -25.88
C THR A 76 -9.89 -31.49 -26.97
N TYR A 77 -8.89 -30.78 -27.52
CA TYR A 77 -9.07 -30.09 -28.80
C TYR A 77 -8.05 -30.47 -29.86
N LYS A 78 -8.65 -30.79 -31.01
CA LYS A 78 -8.09 -31.19 -32.29
C LYS A 78 -7.22 -30.07 -32.88
N THR A 79 -6.23 -30.53 -33.62
CA THR A 79 -5.38 -29.79 -34.55
C THR A 79 -6.19 -29.06 -35.63
N GLU A 80 -6.00 -27.75 -35.71
CA GLU A 80 -6.19 -26.97 -36.94
C GLU A 80 -4.82 -26.37 -37.33
N THR A 81 -4.40 -26.64 -38.57
CA THR A 81 -3.41 -25.85 -39.34
C THR A 81 -4.13 -24.67 -39.99
N PRO A 82 -3.50 -23.64 -40.62
CA PRO A 82 -2.08 -23.41 -41.02
C PRO A 82 -1.65 -21.93 -40.75
N PRO A 83 -0.83 -21.24 -41.60
CA PRO A 83 0.54 -21.48 -42.07
C PRO A 83 1.53 -20.42 -41.52
N VAL A 84 2.83 -20.56 -41.78
CA VAL A 84 3.76 -19.53 -42.30
C VAL A 84 5.23 -19.97 -42.08
N THR A 85 5.97 -20.01 -43.18
CA THR A 85 7.42 -20.18 -43.36
C THR A 85 8.26 -19.10 -42.66
N PRO A 86 9.51 -19.42 -42.26
CA PRO A 86 10.67 -18.76 -42.89
C PRO A 86 11.88 -19.73 -43.11
N GLN A 87 12.42 -19.78 -44.33
CA GLN A 87 13.70 -19.18 -44.77
C GLN A 87 14.97 -19.83 -44.19
N VAL A 88 15.58 -20.71 -45.00
CA VAL A 88 16.95 -21.20 -44.86
C VAL A 88 17.85 -20.37 -45.79
N GLN A 89 18.95 -19.81 -45.27
CA GLN A 89 19.97 -19.13 -46.07
C GLN A 89 20.82 -20.14 -46.86
N PRO A 90 21.14 -19.87 -48.14
CA PRO A 90 22.05 -20.70 -48.92
C PRO A 90 23.50 -20.22 -48.84
N TYR A 91 24.41 -21.18 -48.81
CA TYR A 91 25.86 -21.00 -48.89
C TYR A 91 26.30 -20.91 -50.37
N ASN A 92 26.90 -19.77 -50.69
CA ASN A 92 28.02 -19.50 -51.61
C ASN A 92 27.97 -19.99 -53.07
N GLU A 93 27.86 -18.99 -53.95
CA GLU A 93 28.39 -19.01 -55.31
C GLU A 93 29.20 -17.72 -55.53
N MET A 94 30.49 -17.84 -55.84
CA MET A 94 31.22 -16.80 -56.58
C MET A 94 32.24 -17.43 -57.54
N ALA A 95 32.17 -16.92 -58.76
CA ALA A 95 32.81 -17.36 -59.98
C ALA A 95 34.27 -16.89 -60.12
N ARG A 96 35.02 -17.60 -60.98
CA ARG A 96 36.08 -17.11 -61.89
C ARG A 96 36.54 -18.30 -62.72
N SER A 97 36.87 -18.24 -64.01
CA SER A 97 36.82 -17.22 -65.07
C SER A 97 37.17 -17.95 -66.38
N GLN A 98 36.79 -17.33 -67.49
CA GLN A 98 36.84 -17.81 -68.87
C GLN A 98 38.21 -18.33 -69.34
N ALA A 99 38.18 -19.36 -70.19
CA ALA A 99 39.29 -19.81 -71.03
C ALA A 99 39.23 -19.11 -72.41
N PRO A 100 40.37 -18.77 -73.04
CA PRO A 100 40.40 -18.39 -74.45
C PRO A 100 40.62 -19.59 -75.38
N ARG A 101 40.01 -19.45 -76.55
CA ARG A 101 40.10 -20.21 -77.79
C ARG A 101 41.53 -20.22 -78.34
N TYR A 102 42.03 -21.35 -78.88
CA TYR A 102 42.78 -21.39 -80.14
C TYR A 102 42.87 -22.81 -80.74
N GLU A 103 42.97 -22.77 -82.06
CA GLU A 103 42.88 -23.68 -83.20
C GLU A 103 43.26 -25.18 -83.18
N ASP A 104 42.61 -25.81 -84.16
CA ASP A 104 42.66 -27.14 -84.74
C ASP A 104 44.05 -27.54 -85.28
N TYR A 105 44.48 -28.79 -85.08
CA TYR A 105 45.36 -29.63 -85.93
C TYR A 105 45.67 -30.97 -85.23
N PRO A 106 46.03 -32.05 -85.96
CA PRO A 106 45.37 -33.35 -85.85
C PRO A 106 46.15 -34.38 -85.01
N ALA A 107 45.42 -35.43 -84.61
CA ALA A 107 45.87 -36.53 -83.77
C ALA A 107 47.18 -37.21 -84.25
N PRO A 108 48.16 -37.44 -83.35
CA PRO A 108 49.27 -38.35 -83.58
C PRO A 108 48.91 -39.81 -83.21
N PRO A 109 49.56 -40.79 -83.87
CA PRO A 109 49.08 -42.17 -83.95
C PRO A 109 49.41 -43.01 -82.71
N ALA A 110 48.56 -44.02 -82.49
CA ALA A 110 48.66 -45.01 -81.41
C ALA A 110 50.06 -45.68 -81.33
N PRO A 111 50.69 -45.74 -80.13
CA PRO A 111 51.91 -46.50 -79.95
C PRO A 111 51.63 -47.99 -79.83
N LYS A 112 52.35 -48.75 -80.65
CA LYS A 112 52.28 -50.20 -80.82
C LYS A 112 52.67 -50.95 -79.53
N LYS A 113 51.90 -52.01 -79.26
CA LYS A 113 52.16 -53.06 -78.24
C LYS A 113 53.63 -53.49 -78.20
N LYS A 114 54.24 -53.48 -77.00
CA LYS A 114 55.38 -54.34 -76.66
C LYS A 114 54.94 -55.39 -75.65
N LYS A 115 54.62 -56.59 -76.14
CA LYS A 115 54.49 -57.79 -75.31
C LYS A 115 55.88 -58.18 -74.81
N LYS A 116 56.15 -58.04 -73.51
CA LYS A 116 57.11 -58.89 -72.80
C LYS A 116 56.31 -59.79 -71.86
N THR A 117 56.46 -61.08 -72.07
CA THR A 117 55.73 -62.17 -71.43
C THR A 117 56.09 -62.28 -69.95
N MET A 118 55.23 -61.74 -69.08
CA MET A 118 55.17 -62.06 -67.66
C MET A 118 53.94 -62.92 -67.41
N LYS A 119 54.03 -64.23 -67.73
CA LYS A 119 52.98 -65.24 -67.44
C LYS A 119 52.88 -65.60 -65.95
N ILE A 120 53.35 -64.74 -65.05
CA ILE A 120 53.22 -64.90 -63.58
C ILE A 120 52.56 -63.66 -62.93
N LEU A 121 52.53 -62.48 -63.57
CA LEU A 121 51.82 -61.30 -63.04
C LEU A 121 50.33 -61.23 -63.43
N LEU A 122 49.90 -61.81 -64.55
CA LEU A 122 48.49 -61.78 -64.98
C LEU A 122 47.61 -62.75 -64.17
N ILE A 123 48.15 -63.93 -63.80
CA ILE A 123 47.44 -64.91 -62.97
C ILE A 123 47.38 -64.41 -61.52
N ALA A 124 48.44 -63.79 -61.01
CA ALA A 124 48.44 -63.14 -59.70
C ALA A 124 47.48 -61.93 -59.64
N ALA A 125 47.39 -61.10 -60.68
CA ALA A 125 46.46 -59.97 -60.74
C ALA A 125 44.99 -60.40 -60.91
N ILE A 126 44.71 -61.42 -61.72
CA ILE A 126 43.35 -61.98 -61.86
C ILE A 126 42.96 -62.73 -60.58
N ALA A 127 43.86 -63.48 -59.94
CA ALA A 127 43.61 -64.08 -58.63
C ALA A 127 43.38 -63.00 -57.55
N LEU A 128 44.16 -61.92 -57.55
CA LEU A 128 43.95 -60.79 -56.63
C LEU A 128 42.61 -60.08 -56.88
N VAL A 129 42.21 -59.89 -58.14
CA VAL A 129 40.91 -59.29 -58.50
C VAL A 129 39.75 -60.22 -58.19
N VAL A 130 39.89 -61.54 -58.37
CA VAL A 130 38.87 -62.53 -58.01
C VAL A 130 38.76 -62.67 -56.49
N ILE A 131 39.87 -62.62 -55.75
CA ILE A 131 39.89 -62.60 -54.29
C ILE A 131 39.33 -61.26 -53.77
N LEU A 132 39.73 -60.14 -54.35
CA LEU A 132 39.15 -58.82 -54.05
C LEU A 132 37.67 -58.78 -54.38
N ALA A 133 37.22 -59.35 -55.51
CA ALA A 133 35.80 -59.43 -55.84
C ALA A 133 35.05 -60.39 -54.89
N ALA A 134 35.63 -61.54 -54.56
CA ALA A 134 35.06 -62.48 -53.61
C ALA A 134 34.96 -61.93 -52.18
N VAL A 135 35.78 -60.93 -51.83
CA VAL A 135 35.72 -60.22 -50.55
C VAL A 135 34.82 -58.97 -50.64
N LEU A 136 34.97 -58.15 -51.70
CA LEU A 136 34.26 -56.88 -51.87
C LEU A 136 32.79 -57.05 -52.28
N ILE A 137 32.42 -58.08 -53.05
CA ILE A 137 31.02 -58.34 -53.44
C ILE A 137 30.14 -58.66 -52.23
N PRO A 138 30.50 -59.61 -51.33
CA PRO A 138 29.70 -59.86 -50.13
C PRO A 138 29.71 -58.69 -49.14
N ILE A 139 30.82 -57.94 -49.04
CA ILE A 139 30.86 -56.68 -48.25
C ILE A 139 29.90 -55.65 -48.83
N SER A 140 29.87 -55.48 -50.16
CA SER A 140 28.99 -54.54 -50.84
C SER A 140 27.50 -54.92 -50.70
N LEU A 141 27.18 -56.21 -50.80
CA LEU A 141 25.81 -56.72 -50.55
C LEU A 141 25.41 -56.55 -49.07
N SER A 142 26.31 -56.80 -48.13
CA SER A 142 26.09 -56.56 -46.70
C SER A 142 25.82 -55.07 -46.41
N ASN A 143 26.61 -54.17 -47.01
CA ASN A 143 26.43 -52.73 -46.86
C ASN A 143 25.11 -52.24 -47.48
N LYS A 144 24.66 -52.80 -48.62
CA LYS A 144 23.34 -52.48 -49.18
C LYS A 144 22.20 -52.87 -48.24
N LYS A 145 22.28 -54.06 -47.61
CA LYS A 145 21.26 -54.49 -46.64
C LYS A 145 21.24 -53.59 -45.39
N LYS A 146 22.42 -53.22 -44.88
CA LYS A 146 22.55 -52.26 -43.78
C LYS A 146 22.01 -50.87 -44.14
N GLN A 147 22.22 -50.42 -45.37
CA GLN A 147 21.66 -49.15 -45.84
C GLN A 147 20.13 -49.15 -45.83
N VAL A 148 19.48 -50.21 -46.35
CA VAL A 148 18.01 -50.31 -46.33
C VAL A 148 17.46 -50.27 -44.90
N ARG A 149 18.09 -51.01 -43.98
CA ARG A 149 17.72 -50.98 -42.56
C ARG A 149 17.96 -49.60 -41.94
N TYR A 150 19.06 -48.95 -42.29
CA TYR A 150 19.37 -47.61 -41.81
C TYR A 150 18.32 -46.59 -42.27
N ASP A 151 17.89 -46.67 -43.54
CA ASP A 151 16.86 -45.79 -44.10
C ASP A 151 15.48 -46.05 -43.44
N GLU A 152 15.17 -47.31 -43.12
CA GLU A 152 13.99 -47.71 -42.34
C GLU A 152 14.03 -47.10 -40.93
N GLY A 153 15.13 -47.28 -40.19
CA GLY A 153 15.32 -46.69 -38.86
C GLY A 153 15.26 -45.17 -38.87
N ALA A 154 15.81 -44.52 -39.91
CA ALA A 154 15.74 -43.08 -40.08
C ALA A 154 14.29 -42.60 -40.27
N THR A 155 13.51 -43.34 -41.08
CA THR A 155 12.09 -43.05 -41.30
C THR A 155 11.28 -43.20 -40.00
N LEU A 156 11.56 -44.22 -39.19
CA LEU A 156 10.92 -44.43 -37.89
C LEU A 156 11.26 -43.30 -36.91
N LEU A 157 12.53 -42.91 -36.84
CA LEU A 157 13.00 -41.81 -35.99
C LEU A 157 12.33 -40.47 -36.35
N GLU A 158 12.16 -40.18 -37.65
CA GLU A 158 11.46 -39.00 -38.15
C GLU A 158 9.97 -39.01 -37.80
N LYS A 159 9.34 -40.19 -37.73
CA LYS A 159 7.94 -40.36 -37.30
C LYS A 159 7.76 -40.31 -35.78
N GLY A 160 8.85 -40.36 -35.02
CA GLY A 160 8.81 -40.48 -33.57
C GLY A 160 8.54 -41.90 -33.06
N GLU A 161 8.65 -42.91 -33.91
CA GLU A 161 8.59 -44.34 -33.53
C GLU A 161 9.95 -44.74 -32.93
N TYR A 162 10.24 -44.20 -31.73
CA TYR A 162 11.57 -44.22 -31.13
C TYR A 162 12.02 -45.62 -30.69
N GLU A 163 11.09 -46.47 -30.27
CA GLU A 163 11.40 -47.81 -29.76
C GLU A 163 11.88 -48.70 -30.92
N GLU A 164 11.14 -48.70 -32.03
CA GLU A 164 11.49 -49.43 -33.24
C GLU A 164 12.74 -48.85 -33.92
N ALA A 165 12.87 -47.52 -33.96
CA ALA A 165 14.09 -46.87 -34.48
C ALA A 165 15.32 -47.25 -33.65
N LEU A 166 15.20 -47.29 -32.32
CA LEU A 166 16.28 -47.65 -31.42
C LEU A 166 16.78 -49.08 -31.69
N GLU A 167 15.87 -50.04 -31.82
CA GLU A 167 16.20 -51.42 -32.12
C GLU A 167 17.04 -51.54 -33.40
N ILE A 168 16.61 -50.87 -34.48
CA ILE A 168 17.33 -50.86 -35.76
C ILE A 168 18.73 -50.24 -35.62
N PHE A 169 18.86 -49.10 -34.95
CA PHE A 169 20.16 -48.43 -34.84
C PHE A 169 21.14 -49.16 -33.91
N GLU A 170 20.66 -49.84 -32.87
CA GLU A 170 21.49 -50.73 -32.05
C GLU A 170 21.93 -51.99 -32.82
N GLU A 171 21.07 -52.53 -33.71
CA GLU A 171 21.45 -53.62 -34.63
C GLU A 171 22.59 -53.20 -35.57
N LEU A 172 22.51 -51.97 -36.09
CA LEU A 172 23.45 -51.42 -37.08
C LEU A 172 24.82 -51.01 -36.51
N LYS A 173 24.91 -50.74 -35.20
CA LYS A 173 26.14 -50.41 -34.47
C LYS A 173 26.93 -49.26 -35.10
N ASP A 174 28.12 -49.53 -35.64
CA ASP A 174 29.04 -48.55 -36.22
C ASP A 174 28.73 -48.20 -37.69
N PHE A 175 27.60 -48.64 -38.23
CA PHE A 175 27.22 -48.33 -39.60
C PHE A 175 26.71 -46.89 -39.70
N ASN A 176 27.34 -46.05 -40.53
CA ASN A 176 27.05 -44.61 -40.62
C ASN A 176 27.09 -43.94 -39.22
N ASP A 177 26.12 -43.09 -38.92
CA ASP A 177 25.90 -42.41 -37.63
C ASP A 177 24.88 -43.18 -36.75
N SER A 178 24.73 -44.50 -36.94
CA SER A 178 23.72 -45.29 -36.20
C SER A 178 23.89 -45.21 -34.68
N LYS A 179 25.12 -45.05 -34.17
CA LYS A 179 25.37 -44.79 -32.73
C LYS A 179 24.72 -43.49 -32.25
N ASP A 180 24.85 -42.41 -33.02
CA ASP A 180 24.28 -41.11 -32.68
C ASP A 180 22.75 -41.16 -32.81
N LYS A 181 22.22 -41.84 -33.85
CA LYS A 181 20.78 -42.05 -34.02
C LYS A 181 20.16 -42.94 -32.94
N SER A 182 20.87 -43.96 -32.46
CA SER A 182 20.47 -44.74 -31.28
C SER A 182 20.37 -43.86 -30.04
N LYS A 183 21.33 -42.95 -29.82
CA LYS A 183 21.26 -41.98 -28.71
C LYS A 183 20.05 -41.05 -28.85
N LEU A 184 19.80 -40.53 -30.05
CA LEU A 184 18.62 -39.70 -30.33
C LEU A 184 17.31 -40.46 -30.09
N ALA A 185 17.23 -41.73 -30.47
CA ALA A 185 16.06 -42.57 -30.22
C ALA A 185 15.84 -42.80 -28.71
N LYS A 186 16.90 -43.02 -27.93
CA LYS A 186 16.81 -43.10 -26.45
C LYS A 186 16.28 -41.81 -25.83
N GLN A 187 16.79 -40.66 -26.26
CA GLN A 187 16.29 -39.35 -25.83
C GLN A 187 14.80 -39.17 -26.20
N GLY A 188 14.37 -39.71 -27.34
CA GLY A 188 12.96 -39.75 -27.74
C GLY A 188 12.07 -40.52 -26.77
N LEU A 189 12.49 -41.72 -26.35
CA LEU A 189 11.78 -42.53 -25.34
C LEU A 189 11.75 -41.86 -23.97
N GLU A 190 12.88 -41.28 -23.54
CA GLU A 190 12.97 -40.51 -22.30
C GLU A 190 12.05 -39.28 -22.32
N TYR A 191 11.97 -38.59 -23.46
CA TYR A 191 11.06 -37.48 -23.68
C TYR A 191 9.59 -37.90 -23.56
N GLU A 192 9.18 -39.01 -24.19
CA GLU A 192 7.81 -39.53 -24.06
C GLU A 192 7.47 -39.92 -22.61
N SER A 193 8.43 -40.49 -21.89
CA SER A 193 8.31 -40.78 -20.47
C SER A 193 8.13 -39.51 -19.63
N ALA A 194 8.91 -38.45 -19.91
CA ALA A 194 8.81 -37.16 -19.23
C ALA A 194 7.44 -36.49 -19.49
N VAL A 195 6.97 -36.50 -20.73
CA VAL A 195 5.62 -36.02 -21.10
C VAL A 195 4.54 -36.80 -20.36
N LYS A 196 4.66 -38.13 -20.24
CA LYS A 196 3.71 -38.95 -19.46
C LYS A 196 3.69 -38.57 -17.98
N LYS A 197 4.86 -38.29 -17.38
CA LYS A 197 4.95 -37.81 -15.99
C LYS A 197 4.25 -36.45 -15.82
N MET A 198 4.49 -35.51 -16.74
CA MET A 198 3.81 -34.20 -16.75
C MET A 198 2.28 -34.36 -16.85
N ASN A 199 1.80 -35.18 -17.80
CA ASN A 199 0.36 -35.39 -18.03
C ASN A 199 -0.34 -36.13 -16.88
N THR A 200 0.42 -36.80 -16.01
CA THR A 200 -0.10 -37.48 -14.81
C THR A 200 0.09 -36.66 -13.53
N GLY A 201 0.47 -35.37 -13.65
CA GLY A 201 0.65 -34.47 -12.51
C GLY A 201 1.94 -34.70 -11.71
N ARG A 202 2.83 -35.58 -12.17
CA ARG A 202 4.13 -35.85 -11.52
C ARG A 202 5.16 -34.80 -11.93
N TYR A 203 4.85 -33.53 -11.68
CA TYR A 203 5.60 -32.39 -12.22
C TYR A 203 7.07 -32.36 -11.77
N ASN A 204 7.38 -32.61 -10.50
CA ASN A 204 8.77 -32.68 -10.03
C ASN A 204 9.60 -33.72 -10.80
N GLU A 205 9.04 -34.90 -11.03
CA GLU A 205 9.73 -35.95 -11.78
C GLU A 205 9.80 -35.67 -13.29
N ALA A 206 8.81 -34.95 -13.82
CA ALA A 206 8.83 -34.48 -15.20
C ALA A 206 9.91 -33.41 -15.41
N ILE A 207 10.05 -32.45 -14.49
CA ILE A 207 11.09 -31.41 -14.51
C ILE A 207 12.47 -32.06 -14.58
N ASN A 208 12.80 -32.96 -13.64
CA ASN A 208 14.09 -33.63 -13.63
C ASN A 208 14.37 -34.35 -14.96
N ALA A 209 13.39 -35.08 -15.49
CA ALA A 209 13.55 -35.80 -16.76
C ALA A 209 13.72 -34.85 -17.96
N PHE A 210 13.00 -33.72 -18.00
CA PHE A 210 13.15 -32.73 -19.06
C PHE A 210 14.46 -31.94 -18.96
N GLU A 211 14.96 -31.66 -17.75
CA GLU A 211 16.26 -31.02 -17.53
C GLU A 211 17.41 -31.92 -18.00
N GLU A 212 17.33 -33.23 -17.73
CA GLU A 212 18.29 -34.23 -18.23
C GLU A 212 18.34 -34.28 -19.77
N LEU A 213 17.19 -34.07 -20.43
CA LEU A 213 17.07 -34.00 -21.89
C LEU A 213 17.60 -32.68 -22.48
N GLY A 214 17.72 -31.62 -21.67
CA GLY A 214 18.24 -30.32 -22.06
C GLY A 214 17.47 -29.69 -23.24
N ASN A 215 18.17 -29.48 -24.36
CA ASN A 215 17.62 -28.86 -25.57
C ASN A 215 17.00 -29.87 -26.55
N PHE A 216 16.82 -31.13 -26.15
CA PHE A 216 16.11 -32.09 -26.98
C PHE A 216 14.62 -31.69 -27.09
N LYS A 217 14.18 -31.39 -28.31
CA LYS A 217 12.83 -30.84 -28.58
C LYS A 217 12.55 -29.60 -27.71
N ASP A 218 11.39 -29.55 -27.08
CA ASP A 218 10.88 -28.51 -26.20
C ASP A 218 11.05 -28.87 -24.71
N SER A 219 11.91 -29.84 -24.36
CA SER A 219 12.10 -30.31 -22.98
C SER A 219 12.34 -29.16 -22.00
N SER A 220 13.27 -28.24 -22.29
CA SER A 220 13.51 -27.06 -21.44
C SER A 220 12.26 -26.19 -21.24
N ALA A 221 11.43 -26.01 -22.28
CA ALA A 221 10.18 -25.26 -22.17
C ALA A 221 9.12 -26.00 -21.34
N LEU A 222 9.04 -27.33 -21.47
CA LEU A 222 8.13 -28.16 -20.68
C LEU A 222 8.55 -28.25 -19.20
N ALA A 223 9.85 -28.28 -18.91
CA ALA A 223 10.36 -28.17 -17.55
C ALA A 223 9.92 -26.83 -16.91
N ALA A 224 10.14 -25.72 -17.62
CA ALA A 224 9.70 -24.39 -17.16
C ALA A 224 8.17 -24.33 -16.96
N LYS A 225 7.39 -24.96 -17.84
CA LYS A 225 5.94 -25.07 -17.69
C LYS A 225 5.55 -25.84 -16.44
N CYS A 226 6.18 -26.99 -16.17
CA CYS A 226 5.95 -27.76 -14.95
C CYS A 226 6.31 -26.96 -13.69
N GLN A 227 7.41 -26.20 -13.73
CA GLN A 227 7.81 -25.35 -12.61
C GLN A 227 6.78 -24.26 -12.30
N LYS A 228 6.17 -23.65 -13.33
CA LYS A 228 5.07 -22.70 -13.15
C LYS A 228 3.87 -23.33 -12.41
N VAL A 229 3.52 -24.57 -12.72
CA VAL A 229 2.42 -25.29 -12.03
C VAL A 229 2.75 -25.47 -10.54
N LEU A 230 3.95 -25.97 -10.22
CA LEU A 230 4.36 -26.18 -8.83
C LEU A 230 4.43 -24.87 -8.03
N ASN A 231 4.94 -23.79 -8.65
CA ASN A 231 4.97 -22.48 -8.02
C ASN A 231 3.55 -21.97 -7.71
N TYR A 232 2.61 -22.14 -8.63
CA TYR A 232 1.23 -21.74 -8.45
C TYR A 232 0.53 -22.53 -7.32
N GLU A 233 0.68 -23.86 -7.30
CA GLU A 233 0.09 -24.69 -6.24
C GLU A 233 0.64 -24.34 -4.85
N LYS A 234 1.95 -24.10 -4.76
CA LYS A 234 2.59 -23.66 -3.52
C LYS A 234 2.13 -22.25 -3.11
N ALA A 235 2.00 -21.33 -4.07
CA ALA A 235 1.53 -19.96 -3.83
C ALA A 235 0.10 -19.95 -3.30
N LEU A 236 -0.80 -20.76 -3.85
CA LEU A 236 -2.17 -20.91 -3.33
C LEU A 236 -2.17 -21.36 -1.86
N ALA A 237 -1.37 -22.37 -1.52
CA ALA A 237 -1.29 -22.85 -0.14
C ALA A 237 -0.78 -21.77 0.84
N LEU A 238 0.15 -20.92 0.39
CA LEU A 238 0.65 -19.79 1.18
C LEU A 238 -0.38 -18.67 1.29
N PHE A 239 -1.09 -18.37 0.20
CA PHE A 239 -2.17 -17.39 0.15
C PHE A 239 -3.30 -17.76 1.12
N ASP A 240 -3.75 -19.02 1.09
CA ASP A 240 -4.77 -19.55 1.99
C ASP A 240 -4.30 -19.56 3.45
N ALA A 241 -2.98 -19.65 3.68
CA ALA A 241 -2.38 -19.55 5.01
C ALA A 241 -2.15 -18.10 5.49
N GLY A 242 -2.45 -17.10 4.66
CA GLY A 242 -2.22 -15.67 4.97
C GLY A 242 -0.76 -15.21 4.80
N ASN A 243 0.11 -16.05 4.23
CA ASN A 243 1.52 -15.72 3.97
C ASN A 243 1.64 -15.00 2.61
N TYR A 244 1.06 -13.81 2.52
CA TYR A 244 0.87 -13.12 1.24
C TYR A 244 2.16 -12.68 0.55
N GLU A 245 3.19 -12.26 1.29
CA GLU A 245 4.48 -11.85 0.72
C GLU A 245 5.19 -13.02 -0.01
N GLU A 246 5.21 -14.19 0.61
CA GLU A 246 5.77 -15.40 -0.01
C GLU A 246 4.90 -15.89 -1.18
N ALA A 247 3.57 -15.80 -1.03
CA ALA A 247 2.62 -16.16 -2.08
C ALA A 247 2.81 -15.28 -3.33
N GLU A 248 2.93 -13.97 -3.15
CA GLU A 248 3.16 -13.00 -4.22
C GLU A 248 4.39 -13.37 -5.05
N THR A 249 5.51 -13.68 -4.39
CA THR A 249 6.76 -14.05 -5.05
C THR A 249 6.60 -15.28 -5.94
N LEU A 250 5.88 -16.30 -5.46
CA LEU A 250 5.64 -17.52 -6.20
C LEU A 250 4.60 -17.35 -7.31
N PHE A 251 3.55 -16.55 -7.10
CA PHE A 251 2.60 -16.20 -8.15
C PHE A 251 3.26 -15.40 -9.28
N LYS A 252 4.11 -14.42 -8.97
CA LYS A 252 4.95 -13.73 -9.96
C LYS A 252 5.84 -14.70 -10.74
N SER A 253 6.38 -15.72 -10.07
CA SER A 253 7.20 -16.77 -10.71
C SER A 253 6.37 -17.74 -11.58
N ALA A 254 5.09 -17.95 -11.26
CA ALA A 254 4.16 -18.71 -12.10
C ALA A 254 3.68 -17.90 -13.33
N GLY A 255 3.68 -16.57 -13.23
CA GLY A 255 3.51 -15.64 -14.35
C GLY A 255 2.12 -15.69 -14.98
N ASP A 256 2.05 -16.07 -16.24
CA ASP A 256 0.81 -16.19 -17.04
C ASP A 256 0.08 -17.53 -16.84
N TYR A 257 0.56 -18.38 -15.93
CA TYR A 257 -0.12 -19.62 -15.61
C TYR A 257 -1.41 -19.34 -14.84
N ARG A 258 -2.55 -19.61 -15.49
CA ARG A 258 -3.90 -19.38 -14.94
C ARG A 258 -4.07 -17.91 -14.53
N ASP A 259 -4.51 -17.66 -13.31
CA ASP A 259 -4.75 -16.37 -12.69
C ASP A 259 -3.61 -15.94 -11.75
N ALA A 260 -2.42 -16.53 -11.87
CA ALA A 260 -1.29 -16.23 -11.00
C ALA A 260 -0.94 -14.73 -10.98
N SER A 261 -0.96 -14.06 -12.12
CA SER A 261 -0.69 -12.62 -12.18
C SER A 261 -1.71 -11.80 -11.39
N GLN A 262 -2.99 -12.17 -11.40
CA GLN A 262 -4.03 -11.51 -10.61
C GLN A 262 -3.86 -11.83 -9.11
N LEU A 263 -3.58 -13.08 -8.76
CA LEU A 263 -3.35 -13.50 -7.38
C LEU A 263 -2.08 -12.87 -6.78
N ALA A 264 -1.05 -12.58 -7.58
CA ALA A 264 0.09 -11.79 -7.14
C ALA A 264 -0.32 -10.36 -6.75
N VAL A 265 -1.16 -9.70 -7.55
CA VAL A 265 -1.69 -8.36 -7.22
C VAL A 265 -2.53 -8.41 -5.95
N GLN A 266 -3.39 -9.42 -5.81
CA GLN A 266 -4.18 -9.62 -4.59
C GLN A 266 -3.30 -9.86 -3.36
N SER A 267 -2.25 -10.66 -3.50
CA SER A 267 -1.29 -10.93 -2.42
C SER A 267 -0.58 -9.64 -1.99
N SER A 268 -0.06 -8.86 -2.93
CA SER A 268 0.57 -7.56 -2.66
C SER A 268 -0.38 -6.61 -1.93
N ALA A 269 -1.63 -6.51 -2.38
CA ALA A 269 -2.63 -5.66 -1.73
C ALA A 269 -2.93 -6.09 -0.29
N GLN A 270 -2.89 -7.39 0.01
CA GLN A 270 -3.06 -7.89 1.38
C GLN A 270 -1.85 -7.57 2.29
N VAL A 271 -0.64 -7.51 1.73
CA VAL A 271 0.56 -7.06 2.46
C VAL A 271 0.42 -5.59 2.84
N ASP A 272 0.15 -4.72 1.88
CA ASP A 272 -0.03 -3.28 2.11
C ASP A 272 -1.18 -3.02 3.09
N TYR A 273 -2.27 -3.80 2.99
CA TYR A 273 -3.40 -3.72 3.91
C TYR A 273 -3.02 -4.10 5.35
N ALA A 274 -2.23 -5.15 5.54
CA ALA A 274 -1.76 -5.54 6.86
C ALA A 274 -0.84 -4.47 7.48
N GLU A 275 0.04 -3.87 6.68
CA GLU A 275 0.91 -2.77 7.12
C GLU A 275 0.10 -1.52 7.49
N ALA A 276 -0.90 -1.16 6.69
CA ALA A 276 -1.80 -0.04 6.99
C ALA A 276 -2.49 -0.21 8.35
N LYS A 277 -2.94 -1.44 8.69
CA LYS A 277 -3.52 -1.71 10.01
C LYS A 277 -2.54 -1.50 11.16
N LEU A 278 -1.30 -1.96 11.00
CA LEU A 278 -0.27 -1.76 12.02
C LEU A 278 0.04 -0.26 12.21
N LEU A 279 0.03 0.52 11.13
CA LEU A 279 0.18 1.97 11.19
C LEU A 279 -0.98 2.62 11.94
N MET A 280 -2.23 2.22 11.66
CA MET A 280 -3.41 2.68 12.40
C MET A 280 -3.33 2.33 13.90
N GLU A 281 -2.87 1.12 14.25
CA GLU A 281 -2.67 0.70 15.64
C GLU A 281 -1.58 1.52 16.36
N SER A 282 -0.56 1.96 15.62
CA SER A 282 0.51 2.81 16.13
C SER A 282 0.15 4.30 16.19
N GLY A 283 -1.00 4.70 15.62
CA GLY A 283 -1.45 6.08 15.55
C GLY A 283 -0.96 6.87 14.32
N ASP A 284 -0.25 6.23 13.38
CA ASP A 284 0.21 6.86 12.14
C ASP A 284 -0.85 6.76 11.04
N TYR A 285 -1.93 7.52 11.21
CA TYR A 285 -3.08 7.50 10.31
C TYR A 285 -2.77 8.11 8.93
N VAL A 286 -1.79 9.01 8.85
CA VAL A 286 -1.36 9.59 7.58
C VAL A 286 -0.69 8.53 6.72
N ALA A 287 0.31 7.82 7.27
CA ALA A 287 0.98 6.75 6.55
C ALA A 287 0.02 5.58 6.23
N ALA A 288 -0.86 5.22 7.16
CA ALA A 288 -1.87 4.21 6.92
C ALA A 288 -2.78 4.56 5.73
N LYS A 289 -3.28 5.80 5.68
CA LYS A 289 -4.10 6.29 4.56
C LYS A 289 -3.33 6.27 3.24
N GLU A 290 -2.05 6.63 3.22
CA GLU A 290 -1.22 6.58 2.01
C GLU A 290 -1.13 5.16 1.43
N LEU A 291 -1.02 4.12 2.27
CA LEU A 291 -1.02 2.73 1.83
C LEU A 291 -2.39 2.25 1.36
N LEU A 292 -3.48 2.71 1.97
CA LEU A 292 -4.86 2.32 1.60
C LEU A 292 -5.34 2.95 0.28
N LEU A 293 -4.92 4.19 -0.01
CA LEU A 293 -5.34 4.97 -1.17
C LEU A 293 -5.13 4.31 -2.55
N PRO A 294 -4.04 3.56 -2.83
CA PRO A 294 -3.88 2.87 -4.09
C PRO A 294 -4.60 1.51 -4.16
N LEU A 295 -5.09 0.97 -3.03
CA LEU A 295 -5.68 -0.37 -3.02
C LEU A 295 -7.04 -0.39 -3.71
N ASP A 296 -7.29 -1.47 -4.46
CA ASP A 296 -8.55 -1.74 -5.13
C ASP A 296 -9.61 -2.20 -4.10
N SER A 297 -10.73 -1.49 -4.02
CA SER A 297 -11.83 -1.84 -3.12
C SER A 297 -12.53 -3.14 -3.48
N ALA A 298 -12.33 -3.68 -4.69
CA ALA A 298 -12.75 -5.04 -5.02
C ALA A 298 -11.92 -6.12 -4.31
N ILE A 299 -10.67 -5.81 -3.95
CA ILE A 299 -9.75 -6.71 -3.22
C ILE A 299 -9.87 -6.48 -1.72
N ILE A 300 -9.95 -5.21 -1.29
CA ILE A 300 -10.09 -4.78 0.10
C ILE A 300 -11.40 -4.00 0.26
N PRO A 301 -12.55 -4.67 0.46
CA PRO A 301 -13.87 -4.01 0.52
C PRO A 301 -14.01 -2.90 1.56
N GLU A 302 -13.36 -3.05 2.71
CA GLU A 302 -13.40 -2.12 3.84
C GLU A 302 -12.46 -0.90 3.66
N ARG A 303 -11.73 -0.82 2.54
CA ARG A 303 -10.71 0.20 2.31
C ARG A 303 -11.22 1.64 2.44
N ASP A 304 -12.40 1.94 1.89
CA ASP A 304 -12.93 3.31 1.93
C ASP A 304 -13.41 3.70 3.34
N GLU A 305 -13.90 2.73 4.12
CA GLU A 305 -14.26 2.93 5.52
C GLU A 305 -13.00 3.23 6.36
N LEU A 306 -11.92 2.49 6.14
CA LEU A 306 -10.65 2.69 6.84
C LEU A 306 -9.96 4.01 6.47
N ILE A 307 -10.06 4.44 5.22
CA ILE A 307 -9.59 5.79 4.83
C ILE A 307 -10.37 6.86 5.59
N SER A 308 -11.69 6.71 5.69
CA SER A 308 -12.54 7.64 6.43
C SER A 308 -12.22 7.64 7.92
N GLU A 309 -11.89 6.47 8.49
CA GLU A 309 -11.41 6.34 9.86
C GLU A 309 -10.07 7.06 10.07
N CYS A 310 -9.12 6.89 9.15
CA CYS A 310 -7.83 7.59 9.20
C CYS A 310 -8.01 9.12 9.15
N ASP A 311 -8.90 9.62 8.30
CA ASP A 311 -9.21 11.05 8.21
C ASP A 311 -9.81 11.58 9.51
N ASN A 312 -10.87 10.94 9.99
CA ASN A 312 -11.53 11.35 11.23
C ASN A 312 -10.58 11.30 12.43
N MET A 313 -9.70 10.31 12.48
CA MET A 313 -8.73 10.19 13.56
C MET A 313 -7.61 11.24 13.46
N GLY A 314 -7.14 11.55 12.26
CA GLY A 314 -6.19 12.65 12.04
C GLY A 314 -6.76 13.99 12.51
N ASP A 315 -8.00 14.29 12.13
CA ASP A 315 -8.73 15.49 12.57
C ASP A 315 -8.95 15.49 14.10
N TYR A 316 -9.32 14.34 14.66
CA TYR A 316 -9.53 14.19 16.10
C TYR A 316 -8.25 14.49 16.90
N LEU A 317 -7.11 13.94 16.48
CA LEU A 317 -5.82 14.20 17.13
C LEU A 317 -5.40 15.67 16.98
N ALA A 318 -5.58 16.26 15.79
CA ALA A 318 -5.29 17.68 15.57
C ALA A 318 -6.16 18.59 16.48
N ALA A 319 -7.43 18.25 16.67
CA ALA A 319 -8.33 18.97 17.57
C ALA A 319 -7.89 18.84 19.04
N GLN A 320 -7.43 17.67 19.47
CA GLN A 320 -6.86 17.48 20.81
C GLN A 320 -5.62 18.34 21.01
N GLU A 321 -4.70 18.41 20.03
CA GLU A 321 -3.52 19.28 20.10
C GLU A 321 -3.92 20.75 20.23
N LEU A 322 -4.89 21.22 19.44
CA LEU A 322 -5.42 22.59 19.53
C LEU A 322 -6.00 22.89 20.90
N LEU A 323 -6.74 21.94 21.48
CA LEU A 323 -7.30 22.07 22.82
C LEU A 323 -6.20 22.19 23.89
N THR A 324 -5.15 21.37 23.80
CA THR A 324 -3.99 21.48 24.73
C THR A 324 -3.22 22.78 24.55
N ALA A 325 -3.22 23.36 23.35
CA ALA A 325 -2.63 24.67 23.06
C ALA A 325 -3.53 25.86 23.48
N GLY A 326 -4.73 25.60 24.04
CA GLY A 326 -5.68 26.63 24.45
C GLY A 326 -6.41 27.32 23.27
N LYS A 327 -6.33 26.75 22.07
CA LYS A 327 -7.05 27.18 20.86
C LYS A 327 -8.43 26.50 20.81
N ASN A 328 -9.21 26.76 21.86
CA ASN A 328 -10.52 26.18 22.12
C ASN A 328 -11.50 26.31 20.96
N TYR A 329 -11.52 27.44 20.25
CA TYR A 329 -12.45 27.63 19.14
C TYR A 329 -12.05 26.84 17.89
N ASP A 330 -10.75 26.75 17.60
CA ASP A 330 -10.28 25.95 16.47
C ASP A 330 -10.51 24.45 16.73
N ALA A 331 -10.26 23.99 17.96
CA ALA A 331 -10.61 22.63 18.39
C ALA A 331 -12.12 22.37 18.30
N TYR A 332 -12.94 23.32 18.78
CA TYR A 332 -14.41 23.23 18.73
C TYR A 332 -14.94 22.97 17.32
N LYS A 333 -14.42 23.70 16.32
CA LYS A 333 -14.84 23.54 14.91
C LYS A 333 -14.60 22.10 14.43
N ILE A 334 -13.40 21.57 14.67
CA ILE A 334 -13.05 20.22 14.22
C ILE A 334 -13.89 19.17 14.94
N PHE A 335 -13.99 19.23 16.28
CA PHE A 335 -14.85 18.28 17.02
C PHE A 335 -16.32 18.36 16.62
N LYS A 336 -16.82 19.54 16.25
CA LYS A 336 -18.18 19.71 15.74
C LYS A 336 -18.37 19.07 14.36
N GLU A 337 -17.38 19.21 13.48
CA GLU A 337 -17.39 18.60 12.14
C GLU A 337 -17.28 17.07 12.21
N LEU A 338 -16.51 16.54 13.16
CA LEU A 338 -16.39 15.11 13.46
C LEU A 338 -17.70 14.45 13.92
N GLY A 339 -18.69 15.23 14.37
CA GLY A 339 -20.00 14.73 14.76
C GLY A 339 -19.90 13.67 15.87
N ASP A 340 -20.51 12.51 15.67
CA ASP A 340 -20.56 11.40 16.65
C ASP A 340 -19.28 10.53 16.67
N PHE A 341 -18.21 10.95 16.01
CA PHE A 341 -16.94 10.22 16.04
C PHE A 341 -16.32 10.29 17.44
N GLN A 342 -16.18 9.13 18.09
CA GLN A 342 -15.67 9.02 19.46
C GLN A 342 -16.44 9.91 20.46
N ASP A 343 -15.73 10.60 21.34
CA ASP A 343 -16.26 11.55 22.32
C ASP A 343 -16.25 13.01 21.81
N SER A 344 -16.09 13.23 20.50
CA SER A 344 -16.10 14.56 19.87
C SER A 344 -17.29 15.44 20.29
N PRO A 345 -18.53 14.95 20.44
CA PRO A 345 -19.62 15.79 20.94
C PRO A 345 -19.38 16.34 22.35
N THR A 346 -18.76 15.53 23.21
CA THR A 346 -18.40 15.92 24.58
C THR A 346 -17.24 16.91 24.56
N LEU A 347 -16.17 16.60 23.81
CA LEU A 347 -15.00 17.47 23.68
C LEU A 347 -15.36 18.82 23.04
N SER A 348 -16.26 18.83 22.05
CA SER A 348 -16.79 20.07 21.47
C SER A 348 -17.51 20.92 22.53
N SER A 349 -18.32 20.31 23.40
CA SER A 349 -18.93 21.03 24.53
C SER A 349 -17.87 21.57 25.50
N ASP A 350 -16.85 20.78 25.81
CA ASP A 350 -15.77 21.13 26.75
C ASP A 350 -14.81 22.19 26.21
N CYS A 351 -14.78 22.41 24.89
CA CYS A 351 -14.07 23.54 24.29
C CYS A 351 -14.66 24.90 24.72
N THR A 352 -15.92 24.93 25.18
CA THR A 352 -16.51 26.16 25.70
C THR A 352 -16.12 26.37 27.16
N VAL A 353 -15.76 27.60 27.51
CA VAL A 353 -15.36 27.97 28.87
C VAL A 353 -16.51 28.69 29.55
N ALA A 354 -16.68 28.47 30.86
CA ALA A 354 -17.64 29.21 31.64
C ALA A 354 -17.43 30.73 31.47
N ASN A 355 -18.53 31.45 31.23
CA ASN A 355 -18.48 32.90 31.11
C ASN A 355 -17.84 33.52 32.36
N PRO A 356 -16.91 34.48 32.21
CA PRO A 356 -16.45 35.27 33.34
C PRO A 356 -17.61 36.00 34.02
N ARG A 357 -17.41 36.34 35.29
CA ARG A 357 -18.32 37.27 35.96
C ARG A 357 -18.24 38.63 35.26
N THR A 358 -19.36 39.34 35.22
CA THR A 358 -19.36 40.71 34.68
C THR A 358 -18.37 41.59 35.44
N GLY A 359 -17.42 42.19 34.74
CA GLY A 359 -16.38 43.02 35.31
C GLY A 359 -15.07 42.95 34.54
N GLU A 360 -14.04 43.52 35.15
CA GLU A 360 -12.66 43.45 34.65
C GLU A 360 -12.14 42.02 34.79
N VAL A 361 -11.67 41.46 33.66
CA VAL A 361 -11.07 40.11 33.60
C VAL A 361 -9.55 40.18 33.41
N TYR A 362 -9.04 41.30 32.89
CA TYR A 362 -7.61 41.57 32.77
C TYR A 362 -7.29 43.01 33.15
N ARG A 363 -6.17 43.20 33.84
CA ARG A 363 -5.58 44.50 34.19
C ARG A 363 -4.08 44.43 33.97
N ASN A 364 -3.54 45.39 33.23
CA ASN A 364 -2.10 45.60 33.15
C ASN A 364 -1.59 46.25 34.46
N ASP A 365 -0.57 45.63 35.06
CA ASP A 365 0.02 46.03 36.34
C ASP A 365 0.70 47.41 36.30
N ASP A 366 1.06 47.91 35.11
CA ASP A 366 1.63 49.25 34.96
C ASP A 366 0.55 50.35 35.00
N TYR A 367 -0.73 49.99 34.84
CA TYR A 367 -1.86 50.91 34.72
C TYR A 367 -2.85 50.78 35.89
N THR A 368 -2.31 50.84 37.11
CA THR A 368 -3.07 50.68 38.39
C THR A 368 -3.83 51.92 38.85
N GLY A 369 -3.66 53.06 38.19
CA GLY A 369 -4.35 54.29 38.56
C GLY A 369 -5.87 54.16 38.48
N THR A 370 -6.59 54.71 39.46
CA THR A 370 -8.06 54.56 39.56
C THR A 370 -8.80 55.90 39.53
N CYS A 371 -8.20 56.93 38.91
CA CYS A 371 -8.69 58.30 38.99
C CYS A 371 -9.78 58.62 37.95
N CYS A 372 -9.97 57.79 36.93
CA CYS A 372 -11.07 57.90 35.98
C CYS A 372 -12.02 56.71 36.14
N THR A 373 -13.34 56.93 36.01
CA THR A 373 -14.34 55.85 35.98
C THR A 373 -14.88 55.71 34.57
N LEU A 374 -14.83 54.49 34.01
CA LEU A 374 -15.48 54.15 32.75
C LEU A 374 -16.63 53.16 33.02
N LYS A 375 -17.85 53.60 32.76
CA LYS A 375 -19.06 52.77 32.79
C LYS A 375 -19.36 52.28 31.37
N ILE A 376 -19.50 50.98 31.19
CA ILE A 376 -19.78 50.34 29.90
C ILE A 376 -21.19 49.77 29.95
N VAL A 377 -22.04 50.20 29.02
CA VAL A 377 -23.47 49.89 28.97
C VAL A 377 -23.80 49.26 27.61
N PRO A 378 -23.71 47.92 27.48
CA PRO A 378 -24.25 47.20 26.33
C PRO A 378 -25.79 47.22 26.29
N PRO A 379 -26.40 46.73 25.20
CA PRO A 379 -27.86 46.61 25.13
C PRO A 379 -28.40 45.70 26.24
N LYS A 380 -29.44 46.17 26.92
CA LYS A 380 -29.98 45.49 28.12
C LYS A 380 -30.75 44.20 27.80
N SER A 381 -31.32 44.08 26.60
CA SER A 381 -32.33 43.06 26.30
C SER A 381 -32.10 42.33 24.97
N ASP A 382 -30.95 42.50 24.32
CA ASP A 382 -30.67 41.76 23.07
C ASP A 382 -30.17 40.33 23.34
N GLY A 383 -29.73 40.03 24.57
CA GLY A 383 -29.18 38.72 24.94
C GLY A 383 -27.70 38.55 24.58
N SER A 384 -27.03 39.60 24.08
CA SER A 384 -25.62 39.56 23.73
C SER A 384 -24.73 39.65 24.96
N LYS A 385 -23.64 38.89 24.96
CA LYS A 385 -22.51 39.08 25.87
C LYS A 385 -21.53 40.04 25.19
N THR A 386 -20.84 40.86 25.97
CA THR A 386 -19.90 41.86 25.44
C THR A 386 -18.53 41.67 26.06
N TYR A 387 -17.49 41.78 25.24
CA TYR A 387 -16.10 41.79 25.67
C TYR A 387 -15.44 43.07 25.15
N VAL A 388 -14.74 43.80 26.01
CA VAL A 388 -14.11 45.08 25.66
C VAL A 388 -12.63 44.99 25.96
N LYS A 389 -11.80 45.37 24.99
CA LYS A 389 -10.35 45.56 25.17
C LYS A 389 -10.04 47.04 25.11
N ILE A 390 -9.24 47.52 26.07
CA ILE A 390 -8.83 48.91 26.18
C ILE A 390 -7.33 48.96 26.05
N TYR A 391 -6.86 49.72 25.08
CA TYR A 391 -5.46 49.94 24.78
C TYR A 391 -5.11 51.41 24.99
N THR A 392 -3.88 51.71 25.35
CA THR A 392 -3.34 53.08 25.19
C THR A 392 -3.30 53.48 23.72
N SER A 393 -3.11 54.77 23.44
CA SER A 393 -2.97 55.30 22.08
C SER A 393 -1.83 54.67 21.28
N ASP A 394 -0.79 54.15 21.94
CA ASP A 394 0.34 53.46 21.32
C ASP A 394 0.15 51.93 21.18
N GLY A 395 -0.99 51.39 21.62
CA GLY A 395 -1.37 49.99 21.43
C GLY A 395 -1.05 49.04 22.58
N THR A 396 -0.60 49.54 23.74
CA THR A 396 -0.41 48.70 24.94
C THR A 396 -1.75 48.31 25.53
N LEU A 397 -2.00 47.01 25.74
CA LEU A 397 -3.24 46.53 26.37
C LEU A 397 -3.26 46.92 27.86
N VAL A 398 -4.34 47.58 28.27
CA VAL A 398 -4.52 48.14 29.63
C VAL A 398 -5.51 47.35 30.44
N SER A 399 -6.66 47.00 29.84
CA SER A 399 -7.75 46.32 30.55
C SER A 399 -8.61 45.54 29.57
N CYS A 400 -9.15 44.41 30.05
CA CYS A 400 -10.23 43.70 29.38
C CYS A 400 -11.43 43.57 30.31
N VAL A 401 -12.63 43.75 29.75
CA VAL A 401 -13.88 43.72 30.51
C VAL A 401 -14.84 42.75 29.83
N PHE A 402 -15.32 41.77 30.59
CA PHE A 402 -16.39 40.88 30.15
C PHE A 402 -17.71 41.31 30.78
N ILE A 403 -18.80 41.26 30.01
CA ILE A 403 -20.13 41.69 30.44
C ILE A 403 -21.15 40.66 29.97
N ASN A 404 -21.81 40.01 30.93
CA ASN A 404 -22.89 39.07 30.64
C ASN A 404 -24.13 39.79 30.09
N ALA A 405 -24.98 39.04 29.40
CA ALA A 405 -26.19 39.57 28.79
C ALA A 405 -27.09 40.29 29.80
N GLY A 406 -27.45 41.53 29.49
CA GLY A 406 -28.29 42.39 30.32
C GLY A 406 -27.58 43.12 31.47
N ASP A 407 -26.29 42.82 31.69
CA ASP A 407 -25.47 43.52 32.67
C ASP A 407 -24.82 44.79 32.10
N GLN A 408 -24.22 45.56 32.99
CA GLN A 408 -23.31 46.67 32.69
C GLN A 408 -22.08 46.52 33.57
N ALA A 409 -20.94 47.02 33.12
CA ALA A 409 -19.71 47.01 33.90
C ALA A 409 -19.25 48.43 34.21
N GLN A 410 -18.50 48.57 35.31
CA GLN A 410 -17.82 49.81 35.66
C GLN A 410 -16.41 49.47 36.10
N ILE A 411 -15.43 50.09 35.46
CA ILE A 411 -14.02 49.96 35.81
C ILE A 411 -13.43 51.32 36.16
N LYS A 412 -12.28 51.30 36.85
CA LYS A 412 -11.48 52.51 37.08
C LYS A 412 -10.14 52.36 36.37
N ILE A 413 -9.72 53.41 35.67
CA ILE A 413 -8.48 53.43 34.89
C ILE A 413 -7.72 54.75 35.10
N PRO A 414 -6.42 54.80 34.78
CA PRO A 414 -5.68 56.05 34.77
C PRO A 414 -6.31 57.05 33.78
N PRO A 415 -6.15 58.36 33.99
CA PRO A 415 -6.47 59.33 32.96
C PRO A 415 -5.43 59.25 31.83
N ASP A 416 -5.87 58.98 30.60
CA ASP A 416 -5.01 58.86 29.43
C ASP A 416 -5.84 58.91 28.13
N ASP A 417 -5.15 58.82 27.00
CA ASP A 417 -5.70 58.60 25.66
C ASP A 417 -5.77 57.10 25.34
N TYR A 418 -6.97 56.61 25.04
CA TYR A 418 -7.23 55.19 24.85
C TYR A 418 -7.82 54.86 23.49
N LYS A 419 -7.48 53.69 22.96
CA LYS A 419 -8.22 52.98 21.90
C LYS A 419 -9.08 51.92 22.54
N ILE A 420 -10.34 51.82 22.13
CA ILE A 420 -11.29 50.86 22.69
C ILE A 420 -11.80 49.97 21.58
N LYS A 421 -11.73 48.65 21.79
CA LYS A 421 -12.37 47.66 20.93
C LYS A 421 -13.45 46.94 21.70
N ALA A 422 -14.56 46.63 21.04
CA ALA A 422 -15.66 45.87 21.62
C ALA A 422 -16.04 44.71 20.71
N ALA A 423 -16.22 43.54 21.31
CA ALA A 423 -16.78 42.37 20.67
C ALA A 423 -18.09 41.98 21.35
N TYR A 424 -19.00 41.37 20.61
CA TYR A 424 -20.22 40.80 21.19
C TYR A 424 -20.64 39.53 20.48
N SER A 425 -21.34 38.67 21.21
CA SER A 425 -21.95 37.46 20.65
C SER A 425 -23.15 36.97 21.44
N PHE A 426 -24.02 36.24 20.75
CA PHE A 426 -25.09 35.44 21.34
C PHE A 426 -24.62 34.02 21.67
N GLY A 427 -23.53 33.58 21.04
CA GLY A 427 -22.92 32.26 21.16
C GLY A 427 -22.07 32.06 22.42
N PRO A 428 -21.36 30.93 22.52
CA PRO A 428 -20.54 30.58 23.67
C PRO A 428 -19.27 31.45 23.81
N TRP A 429 -18.63 31.36 24.97
CA TRP A 429 -17.32 31.94 25.24
C TRP A 429 -16.25 30.84 25.17
N PHE A 430 -15.17 31.08 24.44
CA PHE A 430 -14.07 30.14 24.21
C PHE A 430 -12.80 30.52 25.00
N GLY A 431 -12.89 31.46 25.94
CA GLY A 431 -11.73 31.98 26.68
C GLY A 431 -11.17 33.27 26.08
N GLU A 432 -10.20 33.88 26.74
CA GLU A 432 -9.70 35.22 26.35
C GLU A 432 -8.93 35.23 25.03
N THR A 433 -8.34 34.11 24.64
CA THR A 433 -7.64 33.94 23.36
C THR A 433 -8.62 33.90 22.19
N ASP A 434 -9.63 33.04 22.28
CA ASP A 434 -10.56 32.79 21.17
C ASP A 434 -11.87 33.57 21.23
N MET A 435 -12.16 34.13 22.40
CA MET A 435 -13.29 35.00 22.68
C MET A 435 -14.63 34.37 22.30
N PHE A 436 -15.28 34.87 21.25
CA PHE A 436 -16.58 34.38 20.80
C PHE A 436 -16.48 33.53 19.51
N GLY A 437 -15.27 33.17 19.06
CA GLY A 437 -15.07 32.48 17.78
C GLY A 437 -15.62 33.28 16.60
N ASP A 438 -16.02 32.59 15.52
CA ASP A 438 -16.57 33.23 14.31
C ASP A 438 -18.05 33.67 14.49
N GLU A 439 -18.69 33.28 15.59
CA GLU A 439 -20.02 33.82 15.98
C GLU A 439 -19.91 35.19 16.67
N GLY A 440 -18.69 35.65 16.93
CA GLY A 440 -18.42 36.99 17.45
C GLY A 440 -18.48 38.06 16.37
N VAL A 441 -19.01 39.22 16.74
CA VAL A 441 -18.82 40.46 15.97
C VAL A 441 -17.77 41.27 16.70
N TYR A 442 -16.65 41.56 16.02
CA TYR A 442 -15.48 42.26 16.57
C TYR A 442 -15.40 43.65 15.95
N GLN A 443 -15.27 44.67 16.79
CA GLN A 443 -15.35 46.06 16.35
C GLN A 443 -14.31 46.95 17.01
N GLY A 444 -13.61 47.73 16.18
CA GLY A 444 -12.92 48.94 16.62
C GLY A 444 -13.92 50.06 16.87
N LEU A 445 -13.74 50.82 17.96
CA LEU A 445 -14.56 51.98 18.27
C LEU A 445 -13.84 53.26 17.87
N LEU A 446 -14.55 54.18 17.24
CA LEU A 446 -14.05 55.51 16.89
C LEU A 446 -14.78 56.58 17.69
N ALA A 447 -14.02 57.50 18.28
CA ALA A 447 -14.55 58.66 18.99
C ALA A 447 -15.09 59.74 18.04
N SER A 448 -14.73 59.68 16.76
CA SER A 448 -15.27 60.52 15.68
C SER A 448 -15.01 59.85 14.33
N ASP A 449 -15.46 60.45 13.22
CA ASP A 449 -15.21 59.97 11.84
C ASP A 449 -13.71 59.80 11.51
N THR A 450 -12.80 60.39 12.30
CA THR A 450 -11.38 60.50 11.97
C THR A 450 -10.42 60.03 13.08
N SER A 451 -10.94 59.61 14.25
CA SER A 451 -10.11 59.28 15.40
C SER A 451 -10.66 58.09 16.19
N ASP A 452 -9.79 57.13 16.48
CA ASP A 452 -10.01 55.99 17.39
C ASP A 452 -9.60 56.29 18.85
N ILE A 453 -9.22 57.55 19.13
CA ILE A 453 -8.71 57.97 20.44
C ILE A 453 -9.80 58.59 21.32
N PHE A 454 -9.98 58.01 22.50
CA PHE A 454 -10.84 58.47 23.58
C PHE A 454 -9.99 59.07 24.72
N THR A 455 -10.06 60.40 24.92
CA THR A 455 -9.34 61.09 25.99
C THR A 455 -10.13 61.06 27.30
N LEU A 456 -9.63 60.33 28.29
CA LEU A 456 -10.27 60.17 29.59
C LEU A 456 -9.53 60.96 30.68
N LYS A 457 -10.22 61.90 31.33
CA LYS A 457 -9.63 62.82 32.32
C LYS A 457 -9.83 62.36 33.76
N ALA A 458 -8.94 62.81 34.63
CA ALA A 458 -8.99 62.50 36.05
C ALA A 458 -10.26 63.06 36.71
N ASN A 459 -10.84 62.29 37.63
CA ASN A 459 -12.03 62.60 38.43
C ASN A 459 -13.34 62.73 37.62
N TYR A 460 -13.38 62.20 36.40
CA TYR A 460 -14.61 62.10 35.60
C TYR A 460 -15.20 60.69 35.60
N ILE A 461 -16.50 60.63 35.34
CA ILE A 461 -17.25 59.39 35.07
C ILE A 461 -17.69 59.45 33.61
N TYR A 462 -17.10 58.59 32.79
CA TYR A 462 -17.47 58.42 31.39
C TYR A 462 -18.44 57.25 31.25
N THR A 463 -19.42 57.36 30.36
CA THR A 463 -20.36 56.27 30.03
C THR A 463 -20.24 55.93 28.56
N LEU A 464 -19.70 54.76 28.25
CA LEU A 464 -19.67 54.16 26.93
C LEU A 464 -20.95 53.34 26.75
N THR A 465 -21.86 53.82 25.92
CA THR A 465 -23.10 53.09 25.57
C THR A 465 -22.90 52.40 24.24
N LEU A 466 -23.05 51.07 24.20
CA LEU A 466 -22.81 50.27 23.00
C LEU A 466 -24.13 49.84 22.37
N ARG A 467 -24.19 49.88 21.03
CA ARG A 467 -25.31 49.34 20.21
C ARG A 467 -26.71 49.81 20.68
N SER A 468 -26.82 51.06 21.10
CA SER A 468 -28.08 51.63 21.58
C SER A 468 -29.04 51.91 20.41
N VAL A 469 -30.31 51.53 20.56
CA VAL A 469 -31.38 51.84 19.59
C VAL A 469 -31.95 53.24 19.74
N THR A 470 -31.66 53.91 20.86
CA THR A 470 -31.92 55.33 21.08
C THR A 470 -30.60 56.08 21.08
N THR A 471 -30.57 57.34 20.68
CA THR A 471 -29.38 58.19 20.83
C THR A 471 -29.27 58.59 22.30
N PRO A 472 -28.39 57.98 23.12
CA PRO A 472 -28.11 58.52 24.44
C PRO A 472 -27.52 59.93 24.26
N GLY A 473 -27.76 60.84 25.21
CA GLY A 473 -27.07 62.13 25.18
C GLY A 473 -25.54 61.93 25.27
N GLY A 474 -24.77 62.55 24.38
CA GLY A 474 -23.32 62.39 24.32
C GLY A 474 -22.77 62.60 22.92
N GLU A 475 -21.47 62.31 22.75
CA GLU A 475 -20.82 62.22 21.44
C GLU A 475 -21.06 60.81 20.87
N ASP A 476 -21.32 60.73 19.56
CA ASP A 476 -21.58 59.46 18.88
C ASP A 476 -20.28 58.64 18.77
N VAL A 477 -20.38 57.34 19.03
CA VAL A 477 -19.30 56.37 18.85
C VAL A 477 -19.57 55.56 17.58
N ILE A 478 -18.62 55.58 16.66
CA ILE A 478 -18.72 54.83 15.40
C ILE A 478 -18.04 53.48 15.58
N THR A 479 -18.58 52.45 14.93
CA THR A 479 -18.02 51.09 14.98
C THR A 479 -17.49 50.69 13.61
N VAL A 480 -16.29 50.12 13.56
CA VAL A 480 -15.71 49.50 12.36
C VAL A 480 -15.53 48.01 12.65
N ASN A 481 -16.07 47.14 11.81
CA ASN A 481 -15.89 45.70 11.97
C ASN A 481 -14.44 45.31 11.63
N GLU A 482 -13.90 44.37 12.40
CA GLU A 482 -12.54 43.84 12.23
C GLU A 482 -12.58 42.31 12.29
N ASP A 483 -11.55 41.67 11.75
CA ASP A 483 -11.39 40.22 11.87
C ASP A 483 -10.99 39.86 13.31
N ARG A 484 -11.42 38.69 13.80
CA ARG A 484 -11.09 38.20 15.16
C ARG A 484 -9.59 38.22 15.45
N GLY A 485 -8.78 37.92 14.44
CA GLY A 485 -7.31 37.89 14.56
C GLY A 485 -6.67 39.27 14.80
N ASP A 486 -7.36 40.35 14.41
CA ASP A 486 -6.89 41.73 14.56
C ASP A 486 -7.43 42.41 15.84
N PHE A 487 -8.35 41.75 16.56
CA PHE A 487 -9.01 42.27 17.77
C PHE A 487 -8.19 42.09 19.04
#